data_AF-A0A536B4D0-F1
#
_entry.id   AF-A0A536B4D0-F1
#
_cell.length_a   1.000
_cell.length_b   1.000
_cell.length_c   1.000
_cell.angle_alpha   90.00
_cell.angle_beta   90.00
_cell.angle_gamma   90.00
#
_symmetry.space_group_name_H-M   'P 1'
#
loop_
_entity.id
_entity.type
_entity.pdbx_description
1 polymer ?
#
loop_
_entity_poly.entity_id
_entity_poly.type
_entity_poly.pdbx_seq_one_letter_code
_entity_poly.pdbx_strand_id
1 'polypeptide(L)'
;MHVDWEERVDFRRLHAYRLGRARQAIADAGLGAVLVFDMNNIRYLTSTTIGEWARDKVARFAILTRTGDPILWDFGSAAKAHRLHAPWLKPENSRAGMTGLRGSVAPEAGLSDDVARTVKDIMREQGVAGEPLGVDIAEMPMVFALQACAIKVVDGQQAMLDARQIKSKD
;
A
#
# COMPACT_ATOMS: atom_id res chain seq x y z
N MET A 1 15.50 -26.33 3.43
CA MET A 1 15.68 -27.12 4.68
C MET A 1 16.24 -26.19 5.74
N HIS A 2 15.56 -26.01 6.88
CA HIS A 2 16.02 -25.15 7.99
C HIS A 2 16.95 -25.93 8.93
N VAL A 3 17.89 -25.25 9.57
CA VAL A 3 18.79 -25.79 10.62
C VAL A 3 18.70 -24.89 11.86
N ASP A 4 18.89 -25.44 13.05
CA ASP A 4 18.64 -24.79 14.36
C ASP A 4 19.82 -23.98 14.92
N TRP A 5 21.02 -24.10 14.33
CA TRP A 5 22.22 -23.33 14.71
C TRP A 5 22.49 -22.10 13.83
N GLU A 6 21.74 -21.88 12.75
CA GLU A 6 21.85 -20.70 11.88
C GLU A 6 20.61 -19.81 12.04
N GLU A 7 20.79 -18.59 12.54
CA GLU A 7 19.74 -17.57 12.40
C GLU A 7 19.70 -17.08 10.95
N ARG A 8 18.75 -17.60 10.18
CA ARG A 8 18.44 -17.14 8.82
C ARG A 8 17.54 -15.91 8.87
N VAL A 9 16.94 -15.56 7.73
CA VAL A 9 16.00 -14.44 7.62
C VAL A 9 14.86 -14.58 8.63
N ASP A 10 14.77 -13.64 9.56
CA ASP A 10 13.58 -13.47 10.39
C ASP A 10 12.59 -12.58 9.64
N PHE A 11 11.56 -13.19 9.06
CA PHE A 11 10.56 -12.46 8.29
C PHE A 11 9.71 -11.50 9.13
N ARG A 12 9.58 -11.71 10.45
CA ARG A 12 8.88 -10.77 11.33
C ARG A 12 9.73 -9.53 11.54
N ARG A 13 11.00 -9.72 11.87
CA ARG A 13 11.98 -8.64 12.03
C ARG A 13 12.15 -7.85 10.73
N LEU A 14 12.23 -8.54 9.60
CA LEU A 14 12.26 -7.94 8.27
C LEU A 14 11.01 -7.09 8.00
N HIS A 15 9.81 -7.60 8.29
CA HIS A 15 8.57 -6.86 8.08
C HIS A 15 8.51 -5.59 8.95
N ALA A 16 8.86 -5.70 10.23
CA ALA A 16 8.92 -4.56 11.14
C ALA A 16 9.93 -3.50 10.67
N TYR A 17 11.12 -3.94 10.24
CA TYR A 17 12.14 -3.05 9.67
C TYR A 17 11.62 -2.28 8.44
N ARG A 18 10.98 -2.98 7.50
CA ARG A 18 10.43 -2.36 6.28
C ARG A 18 9.35 -1.34 6.59
N LEU A 19 8.44 -1.65 7.51
CA LEU A 19 7.42 -0.70 7.95
C LEU A 19 8.04 0.52 8.64
N GLY A 20 9.03 0.32 9.51
CA GLY A 20 9.75 1.42 10.14
C GLY A 20 10.43 2.34 9.13
N ARG A 21 11.14 1.77 8.15
CA ARG A 21 11.78 2.52 7.05
C ARG A 21 10.78 3.28 6.20
N ALA A 22 9.64 2.67 5.87
CA ALA A 22 8.59 3.32 5.11
C ALA A 22 7.99 4.52 5.88
N ARG A 23 7.65 4.34 7.17
CA ARG A 23 7.14 5.44 8.02
C ARG A 23 8.14 6.60 8.12
N GLN A 24 9.41 6.29 8.30
CA GLN A 24 10.46 7.30 8.36
C GLN A 24 10.54 8.07 7.04
N ALA A 25 10.58 7.39 5.90
CA ALA A 25 10.64 8.04 4.60
C ALA A 25 9.39 8.89 4.28
N ILE A 26 8.20 8.44 4.69
CA ILE A 26 6.95 9.23 4.60
C ILE A 26 7.09 10.52 5.42
N ALA A 27 7.60 10.43 6.66
CA ALA A 27 7.80 11.58 7.52
C ALA A 27 8.86 12.56 6.97
N ASP A 28 10.00 12.04 6.51
CA ASP A 28 11.11 12.83 5.95
C ASP A 28 10.69 13.56 4.67
N ALA A 29 9.81 12.95 3.87
CA ALA A 29 9.24 13.56 2.66
C ALA A 29 8.10 14.56 2.95
N GLY A 30 7.71 14.75 4.22
CA GLY A 30 6.60 15.64 4.59
C GLY A 30 5.23 15.15 4.12
N LEU A 31 5.06 13.83 3.94
CA LEU A 31 3.82 13.21 3.50
C LEU A 31 2.98 12.77 4.71
N GLY A 32 1.66 12.85 4.59
CA GLY A 32 0.75 12.27 5.58
C GLY A 32 0.61 10.76 5.40
N ALA A 33 0.63 10.32 4.14
CA ALA A 33 0.50 8.94 3.75
C ALA A 33 1.11 8.66 2.37
N VAL A 34 1.31 7.39 2.07
CA VAL A 34 1.52 6.89 0.71
C VAL A 34 0.39 5.94 0.32
N LEU A 35 -0.10 6.09 -0.91
CA LEU A 35 -0.99 5.15 -1.58
C LEU A 35 -0.21 4.50 -2.73
N VAL A 36 0.05 3.20 -2.61
CA VAL A 36 0.95 2.48 -3.51
C VAL A 36 0.20 1.46 -4.35
N PHE A 37 0.48 1.45 -5.65
CA PHE A 37 -0.01 0.49 -6.63
C PHE A 37 1.13 -0.32 -7.27
N ASP A 38 2.39 0.11 -7.15
CA ASP A 38 3.53 -0.69 -7.61
C ASP A 38 3.65 -1.95 -6.74
N MET A 39 3.64 -3.12 -7.39
CA MET A 39 3.69 -4.42 -6.71
C MET A 39 4.89 -4.57 -5.77
N ASN A 40 6.03 -3.93 -6.05
CA ASN A 40 7.20 -3.99 -5.19
C ASN A 40 7.01 -3.10 -3.95
N ASN A 41 6.39 -1.92 -4.10
CA ASN A 41 6.05 -1.06 -2.98
C ASN A 41 4.99 -1.74 -2.09
N ILE A 42 3.94 -2.30 -2.69
CA ILE A 42 2.93 -3.07 -1.96
C ILE A 42 3.61 -4.22 -1.22
N ARG A 43 4.45 -5.01 -1.89
CA ARG A 43 5.18 -6.13 -1.25
C ARG A 43 6.08 -5.63 -0.12
N TYR A 44 6.72 -4.47 -0.27
CA TYR A 44 7.57 -3.92 0.78
C TYR A 44 6.77 -3.57 2.03
N LEU A 45 5.64 -2.88 1.87
CA LEU A 45 4.78 -2.48 2.99
C LEU A 45 4.05 -3.66 3.65
N THR A 46 3.60 -4.62 2.85
CA THR A 46 2.66 -5.66 3.32
C THR A 46 3.30 -7.03 3.45
N SER A 47 4.47 -7.24 2.85
CA SER A 47 5.12 -8.56 2.72
C SER A 47 4.28 -9.62 2.00
N THR A 48 3.21 -9.23 1.30
CA THR A 48 2.35 -10.13 0.51
C THR A 48 2.50 -9.90 -0.99
N THR A 49 2.22 -10.95 -1.76
CA THR A 49 2.17 -10.95 -3.23
C THR A 49 1.09 -11.92 -3.69
N ILE A 50 0.55 -11.68 -4.88
CA ILE A 50 -0.45 -12.54 -5.52
C ILE A 50 0.05 -13.13 -6.85
N GLY A 51 1.35 -12.99 -7.14
CA GLY A 51 1.98 -13.45 -8.37
C GLY A 51 2.20 -12.35 -9.41
N GLU A 52 2.98 -12.69 -10.43
CA GLU A 52 3.47 -11.73 -11.44
C GLU A 52 2.36 -11.19 -12.36
N TRP A 53 1.26 -11.93 -12.54
CA TRP A 53 0.12 -11.53 -13.36
C TRP A 53 -0.51 -10.20 -12.95
N ALA A 54 -0.34 -9.79 -11.69
CA ALA A 54 -0.90 -8.55 -11.14
C ALA A 54 -0.04 -7.31 -11.40
N ARG A 55 1.23 -7.48 -11.80
CA ARG A 55 2.20 -6.38 -11.89
C ARG A 55 1.77 -5.26 -12.82
N ASP A 56 1.22 -5.61 -13.97
CA ASP A 56 0.81 -4.65 -14.98
C ASP A 56 -0.60 -4.10 -14.75
N LYS A 57 -1.38 -4.67 -13.80
CA LYS A 57 -2.82 -4.40 -13.70
C LYS A 57 -3.19 -3.14 -12.95
N VAL A 58 -2.31 -2.62 -12.09
CA VAL A 58 -2.54 -1.41 -11.27
C VAL A 58 -3.86 -1.47 -10.47
N ALA A 59 -4.31 -2.68 -10.13
CA ALA A 59 -5.60 -2.93 -9.51
C ALA A 59 -5.51 -3.29 -8.01
N ARG A 60 -4.32 -3.74 -7.60
CA ARG A 60 -3.97 -4.01 -6.20
C ARG A 60 -3.32 -2.76 -5.62
N PHE A 61 -3.65 -2.41 -4.38
CA PHE A 61 -3.10 -1.21 -3.77
C PHE A 61 -3.02 -1.31 -2.24
N ALA A 62 -2.15 -0.51 -1.64
CA ALA A 62 -2.07 -0.38 -0.20
C ALA A 62 -1.89 1.09 0.21
N ILE A 63 -2.41 1.44 1.39
CA ILE A 63 -2.13 2.73 2.02
C ILE A 63 -1.34 2.50 3.32
N LEU A 64 -0.38 3.38 3.56
CA LEU A 64 0.31 3.49 4.83
C LEU A 64 0.40 4.96 5.22
N THR A 65 -0.11 5.31 6.39
CA THR A 65 0.13 6.63 7.01
C THR A 65 1.34 6.56 7.93
N ARG A 66 1.78 7.71 8.44
CA ARG A 66 2.88 7.77 9.43
C ARG A 66 2.57 6.96 10.69
N THR A 67 1.32 6.87 11.11
CA THR A 67 0.92 6.33 12.43
C THR A 67 0.14 5.02 12.37
N GLY A 68 -0.62 4.75 11.30
CA GLY A 68 -1.50 3.59 11.21
C GLY A 68 -0.86 2.38 10.54
N ASP A 69 -1.43 1.19 10.74
CA ASP A 69 -0.97 -0.04 10.08
C ASP A 69 -1.25 -0.02 8.56
N PRO A 70 -0.46 -0.74 7.75
CA PRO A 70 -0.73 -0.86 6.32
C PRO A 70 -2.12 -1.48 6.11
N ILE A 71 -2.89 -0.90 5.18
CA ILE A 71 -4.16 -1.45 4.72
C ILE A 71 -4.00 -1.81 3.24
N LEU A 72 -4.35 -3.04 2.89
CA LEU A 72 -4.14 -3.66 1.58
C LEU A 72 -5.51 -3.97 0.96
N TRP A 73 -5.69 -3.59 -0.30
CA TRP A 73 -6.80 -4.04 -1.13
C TRP A 73 -6.28 -4.98 -2.20
N ASP A 74 -6.93 -6.14 -2.24
CA ASP A 74 -6.62 -7.23 -3.14
C ASP A 74 -7.92 -7.77 -3.76
N PHE A 75 -7.80 -8.61 -4.80
CA PHE A 75 -8.94 -9.38 -5.31
C PHE A 75 -9.54 -10.22 -4.18
N GLY A 76 -10.86 -10.45 -4.19
CA GLY A 76 -11.57 -11.06 -3.05
C GLY A 76 -10.97 -12.38 -2.56
N SER A 77 -10.53 -13.25 -3.48
CA SER A 77 -9.85 -14.51 -3.15
C SER A 77 -8.47 -14.29 -2.49
N ALA A 78 -7.68 -13.35 -3.01
CA ALA A 78 -6.39 -12.99 -2.45
C ALA A 78 -6.53 -12.30 -1.08
N ALA A 79 -7.48 -11.37 -0.92
CA ALA A 79 -7.79 -10.75 0.36
C ALA A 79 -8.17 -11.81 1.41
N LYS A 80 -9.00 -12.80 1.04
CA LYS A 80 -9.31 -13.94 1.90
C LYS A 80 -8.06 -14.76 2.26
N ALA A 81 -7.21 -15.07 1.29
CA ALA A 81 -5.97 -15.81 1.53
C ALA A 81 -5.02 -15.05 2.48
N HIS A 82 -4.89 -13.74 2.33
CA HIS A 82 -4.07 -12.91 3.21
C HIS A 82 -4.62 -12.84 4.64
N ARG A 83 -5.94 -12.75 4.83
CA ARG A 83 -6.55 -12.87 6.18
C ARG A 83 -6.22 -14.19 6.88
N LEU A 84 -6.12 -15.29 6.13
CA LEU A 84 -5.85 -16.62 6.69
C LEU A 84 -4.36 -16.87 6.94
N HIS A 85 -3.48 -16.32 6.11
CA HIS A 85 -2.08 -16.74 6.04
C HIS A 85 -1.06 -15.61 6.30
N ALA A 86 -1.50 -14.36 6.46
CA ALA A 86 -0.62 -13.22 6.74
C ALA A 86 -0.86 -12.65 8.15
N PRO A 87 -0.56 -13.39 9.24
CA PRO A 87 -0.87 -12.98 10.63
C PRO A 87 -0.14 -11.72 11.13
N TRP A 88 0.79 -11.16 10.35
CA TRP A 88 1.41 -9.86 10.67
C TRP A 88 0.53 -8.67 10.25
N LEU A 89 -0.42 -8.89 9.34
CA LEU A 89 -1.41 -7.90 8.98
C LEU A 89 -2.64 -8.14 9.84
N LYS A 90 -3.23 -7.06 10.35
CA LYS A 90 -4.56 -7.13 10.96
C LYS A 90 -5.54 -7.72 9.93
N PRO A 91 -6.37 -8.73 10.28
CA PRO A 91 -7.28 -9.35 9.33
C PRO A 91 -8.20 -8.34 8.61
N GLU A 92 -8.68 -7.32 9.31
CA GLU A 92 -9.50 -6.22 8.79
C GLU A 92 -8.76 -5.29 7.80
N ASN A 93 -7.43 -5.34 7.79
CA ASN A 93 -6.58 -4.57 6.88
C ASN A 93 -6.27 -5.30 5.57
N SER A 94 -6.70 -6.56 5.42
CA SER A 94 -6.69 -7.25 4.13
C SER A 94 -8.10 -7.16 3.52
N ARG A 95 -8.34 -6.16 2.67
CA ARG A 95 -9.66 -5.80 2.13
C ARG A 95 -9.82 -6.30 0.69
N ALA A 96 -11.06 -6.58 0.30
CA ALA A 96 -11.37 -6.87 -1.09
C ALA A 96 -11.61 -5.55 -1.83
N GLY A 97 -11.01 -5.37 -3.00
CA GLY A 97 -11.23 -4.19 -3.83
C GLY A 97 -10.31 -4.13 -5.04
N MET A 98 -10.67 -3.28 -6.00
CA MET A 98 -9.85 -2.91 -7.16
C MET A 98 -10.25 -1.52 -7.67
N THR A 99 -9.43 -0.90 -8.51
CA THR A 99 -9.66 0.44 -9.07
C THR A 99 -10.19 0.43 -10.51
N GLY A 100 -9.56 -0.32 -11.42
CA GLY A 100 -9.90 -0.25 -12.85
C GLY A 100 -9.32 -1.35 -13.74
N LEU A 101 -8.26 -2.03 -13.28
CA LEU A 101 -7.61 -3.13 -14.01
C LEU A 101 -7.15 -2.68 -15.41
N ARG A 102 -6.45 -1.53 -15.49
CA ARG A 102 -6.04 -0.87 -16.74
C ARG A 102 -7.21 -0.53 -17.67
N GLY A 103 -8.29 0.01 -17.12
CA GLY A 103 -9.49 0.34 -17.89
C GLY A 103 -10.30 -0.87 -18.38
N SER A 104 -10.07 -2.07 -17.86
CA SER A 104 -10.96 -3.21 -18.13
C SER A 104 -12.34 -3.02 -17.47
N VAL A 105 -12.40 -2.19 -16.41
CA VAL A 105 -13.64 -1.73 -15.81
C VAL A 105 -13.89 -0.29 -16.26
N ALA A 106 -15.09 -0.03 -16.77
CA ALA A 106 -15.47 1.27 -17.26
C ALA A 106 -15.56 2.32 -16.12
N PRO A 107 -15.19 3.59 -16.35
CA PRO A 107 -15.20 4.64 -15.33
C PRO A 107 -16.55 4.80 -14.60
N GLU A 108 -17.66 4.53 -15.29
CA GLU A 108 -19.03 4.64 -14.77
C GLU A 108 -19.29 3.67 -13.61
N ALA A 109 -18.45 2.65 -13.42
CA ALA A 109 -18.50 1.78 -12.25
C ALA A 109 -18.12 2.50 -10.94
N GLY A 110 -17.53 3.68 -11.00
CA GLY A 110 -17.26 4.53 -9.82
C GLY A 110 -16.17 4.01 -8.87
N LEU A 111 -15.45 2.95 -9.25
CA LEU A 111 -14.48 2.28 -8.36
C LEU A 111 -13.38 3.22 -7.85
N SER A 112 -12.82 4.06 -8.72
CA SER A 112 -11.79 5.04 -8.32
C SER A 112 -12.36 6.09 -7.36
N ASP A 113 -13.61 6.50 -7.54
CA ASP A 113 -14.27 7.48 -6.66
C ASP A 113 -14.53 6.89 -5.27
N ASP A 114 -14.98 5.64 -5.20
CA ASP A 114 -15.15 4.90 -3.94
C ASP A 114 -13.83 4.74 -3.19
N VAL A 115 -12.76 4.38 -3.90
CA VAL A 115 -11.42 4.29 -3.32
C VAL A 115 -10.95 5.65 -2.82
N ALA A 116 -11.15 6.72 -3.59
CA ALA A 116 -10.73 8.07 -3.18
C ALA A 116 -11.46 8.55 -1.91
N ARG A 117 -12.78 8.31 -1.81
CA ARG A 117 -13.55 8.60 -0.59
C ARG A 117 -13.02 7.80 0.60
N THR A 118 -12.78 6.50 0.40
CA THR A 118 -12.23 5.63 1.45
C THR A 118 -10.85 6.08 1.92
N VAL A 119 -9.97 6.48 0.99
CA VAL A 119 -8.64 7.02 1.32
C VAL A 119 -8.76 8.31 2.13
N LYS A 120 -9.66 9.23 1.74
CA LYS A 120 -9.92 10.46 2.49
C LYS A 120 -10.37 10.17 3.93
N ASP A 121 -11.29 9.23 4.11
CA ASP A 121 -11.79 8.84 5.43
C ASP A 121 -10.68 8.22 6.29
N ILE A 122 -9.85 7.35 5.72
CA ILE A 122 -8.69 6.77 6.42
C ILE A 122 -7.70 7.85 6.83
N MET A 123 -7.37 8.79 5.95
CA MET A 123 -6.47 9.90 6.29
C MET A 123 -7.03 10.76 7.42
N ARG A 124 -8.35 11.02 7.42
CA ARG A 124 -9.04 11.71 8.52
C ARG A 124 -8.96 10.94 9.83
N GLU A 125 -9.33 9.66 9.82
CA GLU A 125 -9.34 8.81 11.01
C GLU A 125 -7.95 8.63 11.63
N GLN A 126 -6.91 8.62 10.79
CA GLN A 126 -5.52 8.48 11.24
C GLN A 126 -4.83 9.83 11.51
N GLY A 127 -5.58 10.93 11.49
CA GLY A 127 -5.12 12.25 11.94
C GLY A 127 -4.20 12.98 10.96
N VAL A 128 -4.17 12.59 9.69
CA VAL A 128 -3.35 13.20 8.63
C VAL A 128 -4.20 13.84 7.53
N ALA A 129 -5.45 14.20 7.84
CA ALA A 129 -6.31 14.93 6.92
C ALA A 129 -5.69 16.28 6.53
N GLY A 130 -5.75 16.60 5.23
CA GLY A 130 -5.19 17.82 4.67
C GLY A 130 -3.68 17.77 4.39
N GLU A 131 -2.98 16.74 4.88
CA GLU A 131 -1.59 16.50 4.53
C GLU A 131 -1.45 15.91 3.11
N PRO A 132 -0.28 16.06 2.44
CA PRO A 132 -0.07 15.48 1.12
C PRO A 132 -0.14 13.95 1.12
N LEU A 133 -0.79 13.38 0.11
CA LEU A 133 -0.78 11.96 -0.20
C LEU A 133 0.24 11.69 -1.31
N GLY A 134 1.29 10.95 -0.99
CA GLY A 134 2.23 10.44 -2.00
C GLY A 134 1.62 9.27 -2.76
N VAL A 135 1.63 9.33 -4.09
CA VAL A 135 1.20 8.23 -4.97
C VAL A 135 2.40 7.79 -5.80
N ASP A 136 2.64 6.48 -5.91
CA ASP A 136 3.77 5.95 -6.70
C ASP A 136 3.46 5.91 -8.20
N ILE A 137 2.57 5.01 -8.60
CA ILE A 137 2.01 4.89 -9.94
C ILE A 137 0.49 4.82 -9.78
N ALA A 138 -0.28 5.38 -10.70
CA ALA A 138 -1.73 5.26 -10.66
C ALA A 138 -2.31 5.41 -12.07
N GLU A 139 -3.51 4.87 -12.25
CA GLU A 139 -4.32 5.18 -13.42
C GLU A 139 -4.85 6.63 -13.31
N MET A 140 -4.95 7.34 -14.43
CA MET A 140 -5.42 8.73 -14.44
C MET A 140 -6.79 8.93 -13.74
N PRO A 141 -7.81 8.05 -13.93
CA PRO A 141 -9.07 8.16 -13.20
C PRO A 141 -8.90 8.15 -11.68
N MET A 142 -7.94 7.38 -11.14
CA MET A 142 -7.64 7.35 -9.72
C MET A 142 -7.07 8.68 -9.24
N VAL A 143 -6.15 9.29 -10.01
CA VAL A 143 -5.57 10.60 -9.68
C VAL A 143 -6.67 11.67 -9.65
N PHE A 144 -7.55 11.69 -10.65
CA PHE A 144 -8.66 12.64 -10.70
C PHE A 144 -9.65 12.45 -9.55
N ALA A 145 -9.99 11.19 -9.22
CA ALA A 145 -10.88 10.88 -8.10
C ALA A 145 -10.32 11.37 -6.74
N LEU A 146 -9.02 11.19 -6.50
CA LEU A 146 -8.35 11.70 -5.29
C LEU A 146 -8.42 13.23 -5.23
N GLN A 147 -8.14 13.91 -6.35
CA GLN A 147 -8.22 15.37 -6.43
C GLN A 147 -9.64 15.89 -6.24
N ALA A 148 -10.65 15.22 -6.79
CA ALA A 148 -12.07 15.53 -6.58
C ALA A 148 -12.48 15.38 -5.11
N CYS A 149 -11.82 14.49 -4.36
CA CYS A 149 -11.95 14.36 -2.91
C CYS A 149 -11.20 15.44 -2.12
N ALA A 150 -10.62 16.45 -2.79
CA ALA A 150 -9.77 17.49 -2.20
C ALA A 150 -8.52 16.95 -1.49
N ILE A 151 -7.98 15.82 -1.96
CA ILE A 151 -6.69 15.29 -1.50
C ILE A 151 -5.57 15.93 -2.32
N LYS A 152 -4.55 16.48 -1.63
CA LYS A 152 -3.33 16.96 -2.28
C LYS A 152 -2.46 15.77 -2.69
N VAL A 153 -2.61 15.33 -3.95
CA VAL A 153 -1.80 14.25 -4.53
C VAL A 153 -0.43 14.79 -4.94
N VAL A 154 0.63 14.11 -4.54
CA VAL A 154 2.03 14.40 -4.93
C VAL A 154 2.77 13.12 -5.31
N ASP A 155 3.94 13.24 -5.91
CA ASP A 155 4.80 12.08 -6.20
C ASP A 155 5.28 11.43 -4.90
N GLY A 156 4.94 10.15 -4.72
CA GLY A 156 5.36 9.31 -3.59
C GLY A 156 6.48 8.32 -3.93
N GLN A 157 6.90 8.24 -5.20
CA GLN A 157 7.86 7.25 -5.67
C GLN A 157 9.20 7.40 -4.97
N GLN A 158 9.71 8.64 -4.84
CA GLN A 158 11.00 8.88 -4.21
C GLN A 158 11.01 8.46 -2.73
N ALA A 159 9.95 8.76 -1.98
CA ALA A 159 9.83 8.32 -0.57
C ALA A 159 9.90 6.78 -0.45
N MET A 160 9.24 6.06 -1.37
CA MET A 160 9.30 4.60 -1.38
C MET A 160 10.68 4.05 -1.81
N LEU A 161 11.37 4.71 -2.74
CA LEU A 161 12.76 4.37 -3.08
C LEU A 161 13.68 4.58 -1.88
N ASP A 162 13.51 5.69 -1.16
CA ASP A 162 14.33 6.03 0.00
C ASP A 162 14.12 5.07 1.17
N ALA A 163 12.89 4.60 1.37
CA ALA A 163 12.60 3.53 2.33
C ALA A 163 13.39 2.25 1.99
N ARG A 164 13.45 1.90 0.70
CA ARG A 164 13.90 0.60 0.19
C ARG A 164 15.39 0.52 -0.17
N GLN A 165 16.10 1.65 -0.25
CA GLN A 165 17.49 1.68 -0.68
C GLN A 165 18.44 0.95 0.30
N ILE A 166 18.17 1.01 1.61
CA ILE A 166 18.98 0.34 2.65
C ILE A 166 18.31 -0.96 3.11
N LYS A 167 19.05 -2.06 3.07
CA LYS A 167 18.56 -3.41 3.40
C LYS A 167 18.92 -3.71 4.85
N SER A 168 18.03 -4.44 5.52
CA SER A 168 18.32 -5.01 6.84
C SER A 168 19.34 -6.14 6.73
N LYS A 169 19.76 -6.65 7.89
CA LYS A 169 20.46 -7.94 8.00
C LYS A 169 19.57 -9.14 7.62
N ASP A 170 18.25 -8.96 7.72
CA ASP A 170 17.22 -9.91 7.28
C ASP A 170 16.85 -9.69 5.80
#